data_AF-A0A1V1NSD1-F1
#
_entry.id   AF-A0A1V1NSD1-F1
#
_cell.length_a   1.000
_cell.length_b   1.000
_cell.length_c   1.000
_cell.angle_alpha   90.00
_cell.angle_beta   90.00
_cell.angle_gamma   90.00
#
_symmetry.space_group_name_H-M   'P 1'
#
loop_
_entity.id
_entity.type
_entity.pdbx_description
1 polymer ?
#
loop_
_entity_poly.entity_id
_entity_poly.type
_entity_poly.pdbx_seq_one_letter_code
_entity_poly.pdbx_strand_id
1 'polypeptide(L)'
;ALYTSNSQLRSFLDLKQTGDSWSETQTLPVSDVTTGSITDKSITLFWAQVSDTFPNGGIEISYAKAGESFAPIYPLIPKLDQEFTINGLLPGTQYQFRIRNCTDSHFENNNKIYSEYSTTVTATTTGTSPTLDDYIEEGRQYLRNATLQSAIQANKSFENALAIRPDRDEALLFHAITRFAPLLDLEQNYSAGMPIDNVKELLDVYGIDQEGRDIDNWFADSKRDTQWNQTLLDDSPSPAEIQTYIQSIWISEIDAALDELGSRVCRLVRLKLSGSWPPKLLLLMINVSNWGRFNKISKILPWRLLLLMSRYCSWS
;
A
#
# COMPACT_ATOMS: atom_id res chain seq x y z
N ALA A 1 -19.33 -11.51 -6.34
CA ALA A 1 -20.80 -11.46 -6.22
C ALA A 1 -21.46 -12.14 -7.41
N LEU A 2 -22.74 -12.53 -7.33
CA LEU A 2 -23.47 -13.08 -8.48
C LEU A 2 -24.18 -11.97 -9.24
N TYR A 3 -24.04 -11.92 -10.57
CA TYR A 3 -24.78 -11.01 -11.44
C TYR A 3 -24.96 -11.64 -12.83
N THR A 4 -25.93 -11.16 -13.61
CA THR A 4 -26.09 -11.58 -15.01
C THR A 4 -26.52 -10.42 -15.90
N SER A 5 -25.90 -10.27 -17.07
CA SER A 5 -26.37 -9.36 -18.12
C SER A 5 -27.39 -10.00 -19.07
N ASN A 6 -27.66 -11.31 -18.93
CA ASN A 6 -28.63 -12.02 -19.76
C ASN A 6 -30.04 -11.83 -19.21
N SER A 7 -30.90 -11.18 -20.00
CA SER A 7 -32.28 -10.87 -19.62
C SER A 7 -33.13 -12.14 -19.39
N GLN A 8 -32.96 -13.19 -20.18
CA GLN A 8 -33.71 -14.44 -20.03
C GLN A 8 -33.32 -15.17 -18.73
N LEU A 9 -32.02 -15.22 -18.42
CA LEU A 9 -31.55 -15.80 -17.17
C LEU A 9 -32.05 -14.97 -15.98
N ARG A 10 -32.02 -13.65 -16.07
CA ARG A 10 -32.54 -12.76 -15.02
C ARG A 10 -34.03 -13.00 -14.77
N SER A 11 -34.85 -13.00 -15.81
CA SER A 11 -36.29 -13.29 -15.68
C SER A 11 -36.58 -14.68 -15.11
N PHE A 12 -35.75 -15.69 -15.44
CA PHE A 12 -35.85 -17.01 -14.83
C PHE A 12 -35.52 -16.98 -13.32
N LEU A 13 -34.48 -16.26 -12.91
CA LEU A 13 -34.10 -16.12 -11.51
C LEU A 13 -35.14 -15.34 -10.71
N ASP A 14 -35.69 -14.27 -11.28
CA ASP A 14 -36.77 -13.48 -10.67
C ASP A 14 -38.02 -14.34 -10.41
N LEU A 15 -38.31 -15.32 -11.28
CA LEU A 15 -39.40 -16.29 -11.06
C LEU A 15 -39.13 -17.26 -9.90
N LYS A 16 -37.85 -17.52 -9.58
CA LYS A 16 -37.44 -18.42 -8.49
C LYS A 16 -37.26 -17.71 -7.16
N GLN A 17 -36.99 -16.41 -7.19
CA GLN A 17 -36.88 -15.56 -6.03
C GLN A 17 -38.26 -15.32 -5.41
N THR A 18 -38.35 -15.39 -4.09
CA THR A 18 -39.56 -14.97 -3.35
C THR A 18 -39.28 -13.60 -2.73
N GLY A 19 -40.18 -12.63 -2.94
CA GLY A 19 -40.18 -11.37 -2.18
C GLY A 19 -39.72 -10.14 -2.93
N ASP A 20 -38.73 -10.25 -3.83
CA ASP A 20 -38.13 -9.12 -4.59
C ASP A 20 -37.55 -9.60 -5.93
N SER A 21 -37.01 -8.68 -6.75
CA SER A 21 -36.19 -9.05 -7.91
C SER A 21 -34.90 -9.72 -7.45
N TRP A 22 -34.48 -10.82 -8.09
CA TRP A 22 -33.29 -11.57 -7.68
C TRP A 22 -32.06 -10.67 -7.60
N SER A 23 -31.88 -9.77 -8.58
CA SER A 23 -30.72 -8.89 -8.63
C SER A 23 -30.62 -7.88 -7.49
N GLU A 24 -31.74 -7.47 -6.89
CA GLU A 24 -31.74 -6.50 -5.79
C GLU A 24 -31.20 -7.14 -4.50
N THR A 25 -31.22 -8.47 -4.41
CA THR A 25 -30.63 -9.25 -3.31
C THR A 25 -29.16 -9.64 -3.56
N GLN A 26 -28.52 -9.06 -4.59
CA GLN A 26 -27.11 -9.30 -4.89
C GLN A 26 -26.28 -8.03 -4.69
N THR A 27 -24.99 -8.18 -4.35
CA THR A 27 -24.01 -7.08 -4.41
C THR A 27 -23.68 -6.79 -5.87
N LEU A 28 -24.46 -5.92 -6.51
CA LEU A 28 -24.32 -5.60 -7.93
C LEU A 28 -23.07 -4.75 -8.21
N PRO A 29 -22.37 -4.96 -9.35
CA PRO A 29 -21.26 -4.10 -9.78
C PRO A 29 -21.75 -2.69 -10.11
N VAL A 30 -20.85 -1.71 -9.94
CA VAL A 30 -21.11 -0.31 -10.27
C VAL A 30 -21.03 -0.11 -11.80
N SER A 31 -21.99 0.59 -12.38
CA SER A 31 -22.04 0.91 -13.81
C SER A 31 -21.91 2.41 -14.09
N ASP A 32 -21.73 2.73 -15.38
CA ASP A 32 -21.75 4.10 -15.91
C ASP A 32 -20.74 5.04 -15.23
N VAL A 33 -19.58 4.48 -14.87
CA VAL A 33 -18.49 5.25 -14.29
C VAL A 33 -17.95 6.22 -15.34
N THR A 34 -17.91 7.51 -14.99
CA THR A 34 -17.43 8.59 -15.86
C THR A 34 -16.60 9.59 -15.06
N THR A 35 -15.79 10.40 -15.75
CA THR A 35 -15.00 11.47 -15.15
C THR A 35 -15.66 12.83 -15.37
N GLY A 36 -15.63 13.67 -14.34
CA GLY A 36 -16.22 14.99 -14.29
C GLY A 36 -15.19 16.12 -14.35
N SER A 37 -15.30 17.03 -13.39
CA SER A 37 -14.34 18.12 -13.18
C SER A 37 -12.93 17.57 -12.97
N ILE A 38 -11.97 18.11 -13.72
CA ILE A 38 -10.56 17.74 -13.63
C ILE A 38 -9.76 19.02 -13.36
N THR A 39 -8.95 18.99 -12.31
CA THR A 39 -7.97 20.04 -11.98
C THR A 39 -6.57 19.48 -12.06
N ASP A 40 -5.58 20.27 -11.63
CA ASP A 40 -4.19 19.84 -11.54
C ASP A 40 -3.95 18.89 -10.35
N LYS A 41 -4.86 18.88 -9.36
CA LYS A 41 -4.72 18.08 -8.13
C LYS A 41 -5.94 17.24 -7.77
N SER A 42 -6.97 17.24 -8.60
CA SER A 42 -8.19 16.48 -8.35
C SER A 42 -8.91 16.03 -9.61
N ILE A 43 -9.60 14.89 -9.48
CA ILE A 43 -10.50 14.33 -10.48
C ILE A 43 -11.80 13.93 -9.79
N THR A 44 -12.93 14.43 -10.27
CA THR A 44 -14.25 13.98 -9.85
C THR A 44 -14.69 12.78 -10.68
N LEU A 45 -15.19 11.74 -10.02
CA LEU A 45 -15.82 10.57 -10.64
C LEU A 45 -17.32 10.62 -10.39
N PHE A 46 -18.09 10.15 -11.37
CA PHE A 46 -19.54 9.96 -11.32
C PHE A 46 -19.89 8.52 -11.68
N TRP A 47 -20.97 7.97 -11.11
CA TRP A 47 -21.47 6.64 -11.43
C TRP A 47 -22.98 6.51 -11.23
N ALA A 48 -23.58 5.45 -11.79
CA ALA A 48 -24.99 5.13 -11.57
C ALA A 48 -25.25 4.65 -10.14
N GLN A 49 -26.38 5.04 -9.55
CA GLN A 49 -26.77 4.58 -8.22
C GLN A 49 -26.88 3.05 -8.20
N VAL A 50 -26.27 2.43 -7.18
CA VAL A 50 -26.40 0.99 -6.95
C VAL A 50 -27.78 0.72 -6.35
N SER A 51 -28.54 -0.18 -6.99
CA SER A 51 -29.93 -0.50 -6.62
C SER A 51 -30.07 -1.78 -5.79
N ASP A 52 -29.06 -2.17 -5.02
CA ASP A 52 -29.16 -3.33 -4.12
C ASP A 52 -29.94 -2.96 -2.84
N THR A 53 -30.57 -3.95 -2.20
CA THR A 53 -31.37 -3.73 -0.97
C THR A 53 -30.53 -3.67 0.31
N PHE A 54 -29.20 -3.82 0.21
CA PHE A 54 -28.32 -3.93 1.37
C PHE A 54 -27.66 -2.58 1.69
N PRO A 55 -28.14 -1.85 2.72
CA PRO A 55 -27.59 -0.54 3.05
C PRO A 55 -26.20 -0.62 3.69
N ASN A 56 -25.78 -1.79 4.19
CA ASN A 56 -24.48 -2.00 4.82
C ASN A 56 -23.37 -2.23 3.79
N GLY A 57 -22.16 -1.76 4.09
CA GLY A 57 -21.03 -1.71 3.15
C GLY A 57 -20.87 -0.32 2.51
N GLY A 58 -20.41 -0.31 1.26
CA GLY A 58 -20.06 0.94 0.58
C GLY A 58 -19.44 0.74 -0.80
N ILE A 59 -19.08 1.85 -1.42
CA ILE A 59 -18.37 1.91 -2.68
C ILE A 59 -16.87 2.02 -2.41
N GLU A 60 -16.10 1.10 -2.98
CA GLU A 60 -14.64 1.15 -2.97
C GLU A 60 -14.17 1.69 -4.32
N ILE A 61 -13.45 2.81 -4.27
CA ILE A 61 -12.76 3.37 -5.42
C ILE A 61 -11.30 2.93 -5.34
N SER A 62 -10.76 2.42 -6.43
CA SER A 62 -9.33 2.17 -6.59
C SER A 62 -8.79 2.97 -7.76
N TYR A 63 -7.58 3.48 -7.62
CA TYR A 63 -6.90 4.21 -8.69
C TYR A 63 -5.43 3.83 -8.78
N ALA A 64 -4.85 4.06 -9.95
CA ALA A 64 -3.43 3.86 -10.24
C ALA A 64 -2.96 4.97 -11.18
N LYS A 65 -1.67 5.33 -11.11
CA LYS A 65 -1.03 6.02 -12.23
C LYS A 65 -0.87 5.02 -13.40
N ALA A 66 -0.79 5.53 -14.62
CA ALA A 66 -0.58 4.68 -15.79
C ALA A 66 0.67 3.78 -15.61
N GLY A 67 0.49 2.46 -15.73
CA GLY A 67 1.57 1.48 -15.54
C GLY A 67 1.84 1.07 -14.09
N GLU A 68 1.04 1.53 -13.12
CA GLU A 68 1.13 1.13 -11.72
C GLU A 68 -0.04 0.23 -11.28
N SER A 69 0.12 -0.43 -10.13
CA SER A 69 -0.92 -1.23 -9.50
C SER A 69 -2.01 -0.36 -8.86
N PHE A 70 -3.26 -0.82 -8.92
CA PHE A 70 -4.38 -0.14 -8.28
C PHE A 70 -4.30 -0.18 -6.76
N ALA A 71 -4.48 0.98 -6.12
CA ALA A 71 -4.63 1.11 -4.68
C ALA A 71 -6.06 1.58 -4.33
N PRO A 72 -6.73 0.95 -3.33
CA PRO A 72 -8.02 1.40 -2.86
C PRO A 72 -7.92 2.69 -2.04
N ILE A 73 -8.95 3.53 -2.12
CA ILE A 73 -9.15 4.71 -1.28
C ILE A 73 -9.98 4.31 -0.06
N TYR A 74 -9.57 4.80 1.11
CA TYR A 74 -10.32 4.64 2.36
C TYR A 74 -10.61 5.99 3.03
N PRO A 75 -11.74 6.12 3.75
CA PRO A 75 -12.78 5.09 3.98
C PRO A 75 -13.64 4.80 2.74
N LEU A 76 -14.45 3.73 2.81
CA LEU A 76 -15.46 3.44 1.79
C LEU A 76 -16.47 4.58 1.68
N ILE A 77 -16.95 4.81 0.47
CA ILE A 77 -17.94 5.85 0.18
C ILE A 77 -19.35 5.25 0.41
N PRO A 78 -20.30 6.01 0.97
CA PRO A 78 -21.68 5.55 1.09
C PRO A 78 -22.28 5.06 -0.23
N LYS A 79 -23.07 3.97 -0.19
CA LYS A 79 -23.70 3.38 -1.40
C LYS A 79 -24.66 4.31 -2.14
N LEU A 80 -25.24 5.28 -1.43
CA LEU A 80 -26.17 6.25 -2.00
C LEU A 80 -25.46 7.38 -2.76
N ASP A 81 -24.17 7.58 -2.53
CA ASP A 81 -23.41 8.59 -3.23
C ASP A 81 -23.17 8.14 -4.67
N GLN A 82 -23.25 9.09 -5.59
CA GLN A 82 -23.06 8.89 -7.03
C GLN A 82 -21.89 9.68 -7.59
N GLU A 83 -21.18 10.40 -6.71
CA GLU A 83 -20.03 11.22 -7.06
C GLU A 83 -18.98 11.15 -5.97
N PHE A 84 -17.72 11.29 -6.36
CA PHE A 84 -16.63 11.49 -5.43
C PHE A 84 -15.46 12.22 -6.08
N THR A 85 -14.89 13.17 -5.35
CA THR A 85 -13.71 13.92 -5.82
C THR A 85 -12.47 13.39 -5.14
N ILE A 86 -11.59 12.80 -5.95
CA ILE A 86 -10.27 12.35 -5.53
C ILE A 86 -9.36 13.57 -5.55
N ASN A 87 -8.73 13.86 -4.42
CA ASN A 87 -7.84 15.01 -4.23
C ASN A 87 -6.41 14.54 -3.98
N GLY A 88 -5.44 15.45 -4.06
CA GLY A 88 -4.03 15.16 -3.78
C GLY A 88 -3.32 14.45 -4.94
N LEU A 89 -3.89 14.51 -6.14
CA LEU A 89 -3.26 13.97 -7.34
C LEU A 89 -2.10 14.85 -7.80
N LEU A 90 -1.18 14.26 -8.55
CA LEU A 90 -0.08 14.97 -9.18
C LEU A 90 -0.56 15.68 -10.46
N PRO A 91 -0.03 16.87 -10.80
CA PRO A 91 -0.39 17.58 -12.02
C PRO A 91 0.17 16.89 -13.27
N GLY A 92 -0.48 17.11 -14.42
CA GLY A 92 -0.06 16.57 -15.71
C GLY A 92 0.09 15.05 -15.76
N THR A 93 -0.60 14.32 -14.88
CA THR A 93 -0.41 12.89 -14.64
C THR A 93 -1.65 12.10 -15.04
N GLN A 94 -1.45 11.03 -15.81
CA GLN A 94 -2.53 10.13 -16.21
C GLN A 94 -2.83 9.11 -15.12
N TYR A 95 -4.10 9.02 -14.76
CA TYR A 95 -4.63 8.09 -13.78
C TYR A 95 -5.70 7.19 -14.39
N GLN A 96 -5.76 5.96 -13.89
CA GLN A 96 -6.78 4.96 -14.15
C GLN A 96 -7.61 4.75 -12.90
N PHE A 97 -8.93 4.62 -13.04
CA PHE A 97 -9.88 4.48 -11.94
C PHE A 97 -10.80 3.30 -12.20
N ARG A 98 -11.11 2.56 -11.14
CA ARG A 98 -12.12 1.51 -11.14
C ARG A 98 -12.89 1.55 -9.83
N ILE A 99 -14.17 1.20 -9.88
CA ILE A 99 -15.07 1.29 -8.74
C ILE A 99 -15.74 -0.07 -8.55
N ARG A 100 -15.92 -0.50 -7.30
CA ARG A 100 -16.76 -1.66 -6.99
C ARG A 100 -17.62 -1.38 -5.77
N ASN A 101 -18.77 -2.03 -5.75
CA ASN A 101 -19.65 -2.07 -4.60
C ASN A 101 -19.25 -3.22 -3.68
N CYS A 102 -19.41 -3.03 -2.37
CA CYS A 102 -19.28 -4.08 -1.38
C CYS A 102 -20.44 -4.05 -0.38
N THR A 103 -20.85 -5.25 0.04
CA THR A 103 -21.82 -5.45 1.11
C THR A 103 -21.08 -6.07 2.29
N ASP A 104 -21.17 -5.44 3.47
CA ASP A 104 -20.58 -5.99 4.69
C ASP A 104 -21.33 -7.25 5.16
N SER A 105 -20.70 -8.02 6.06
CA SER A 105 -21.34 -9.17 6.67
C SER A 105 -22.66 -8.80 7.37
N HIS A 106 -23.67 -9.64 7.24
CA HIS A 106 -24.98 -9.53 7.89
C HIS A 106 -25.52 -10.91 8.30
N PHE A 107 -26.69 -10.96 8.94
CA PHE A 107 -27.22 -12.19 9.52
C PHE A 107 -27.47 -13.33 8.51
N GLU A 108 -27.69 -13.01 7.23
CA GLU A 108 -27.90 -14.02 6.17
C GLU A 108 -26.58 -14.39 5.47
N ASN A 109 -25.53 -13.57 5.63
CA ASN A 109 -24.22 -13.83 5.09
C ASN A 109 -23.12 -13.24 5.98
N ASN A 110 -22.37 -14.12 6.65
CA ASN A 110 -21.30 -13.71 7.56
C ASN A 110 -20.03 -13.19 6.84
N ASN A 111 -20.00 -13.20 5.50
CA ASN A 111 -18.86 -12.72 4.72
C ASN A 111 -19.11 -11.31 4.18
N LYS A 112 -18.04 -10.52 4.07
CA LYS A 112 -18.04 -9.31 3.23
C LYS A 112 -17.96 -9.72 1.76
N ILE A 113 -18.90 -9.26 0.96
CA ILE A 113 -18.97 -9.58 -0.47
C ILE A 113 -18.56 -8.36 -1.28
N TYR A 114 -17.69 -8.58 -2.25
CA TYR A 114 -17.36 -7.61 -3.27
C TYR A 114 -18.02 -7.98 -4.60
N SER A 115 -18.51 -6.96 -5.30
CA SER A 115 -18.85 -7.06 -6.71
C SER A 115 -17.59 -7.07 -7.58
N GLU A 116 -17.77 -7.40 -8.86
CA GLU A 116 -16.75 -7.13 -9.88
C GLU A 116 -16.48 -5.63 -9.97
N TYR A 117 -15.24 -5.29 -10.36
CA TYR A 117 -14.92 -3.91 -10.68
C TYR A 117 -15.68 -3.43 -11.93
N SER A 118 -16.01 -2.13 -11.93
CA SER A 118 -16.48 -1.42 -13.11
C SER A 118 -15.44 -1.49 -14.24
N THR A 119 -15.86 -1.09 -15.43
CA THR A 119 -14.91 -0.72 -16.48
C THR A 119 -13.95 0.36 -15.97
N THR A 120 -12.67 0.23 -16.31
CA THR A 120 -11.65 1.22 -15.96
C THR A 120 -11.86 2.50 -16.77
N VAL A 121 -11.91 3.64 -16.10
CA VAL A 121 -11.89 4.96 -16.74
C VAL A 121 -10.52 5.59 -16.57
N THR A 122 -10.10 6.41 -17.53
CA THR A 122 -8.80 7.07 -17.52
C THR A 122 -9.00 8.57 -17.62
N ALA A 123 -8.24 9.35 -16.85
CA ALA A 123 -8.19 10.80 -16.95
C ALA A 123 -6.80 11.34 -16.61
N THR A 124 -6.46 12.48 -17.19
CA THR A 124 -5.18 13.16 -16.96
C THR A 124 -5.45 14.48 -16.26
N THR A 125 -4.81 14.69 -15.10
CA THR A 125 -4.89 15.98 -14.39
C THR A 125 -4.34 17.11 -15.25
N THR A 126 -4.84 18.33 -15.03
CA THR A 126 -4.34 19.51 -15.75
C THR A 126 -2.97 19.95 -15.20
N GLY A 127 -2.40 21.01 -15.77
CA GLY A 127 -1.09 21.50 -15.39
C GLY A 127 0.06 20.82 -16.15
N THR A 128 1.28 21.11 -15.69
CA THR A 128 2.52 20.54 -16.23
C THR A 128 2.96 19.32 -15.42
N SER A 129 4.07 18.70 -15.81
CA SER A 129 4.68 17.60 -15.06
C SER A 129 4.85 17.93 -13.55
N PRO A 130 4.79 16.91 -12.68
CA PRO A 130 4.88 17.11 -11.23
C PRO A 130 6.18 17.77 -10.80
N THR A 131 6.09 18.69 -9.85
CA THR A 131 7.26 19.33 -9.25
C THR A 131 7.86 18.47 -8.13
N LEU A 132 9.06 18.84 -7.68
CA LEU A 132 9.69 18.25 -6.49
C LEU A 132 8.75 18.24 -5.27
N ASP A 133 8.08 19.37 -5.02
CA ASP A 133 7.23 19.52 -3.84
C ASP A 133 5.93 18.72 -3.97
N ASP A 134 5.44 18.51 -5.20
CA ASP A 134 4.26 17.65 -5.45
C ASP A 134 4.57 16.19 -5.10
N TYR A 135 5.73 15.66 -5.51
CA TYR A 135 6.15 14.31 -5.15
C TYR A 135 6.38 14.12 -3.65
N ILE A 136 6.96 15.12 -2.97
CA ILE A 136 7.15 15.05 -1.51
C ILE A 136 5.78 15.04 -0.81
N GLU A 137 4.83 15.86 -1.24
CA GLU A 137 3.48 15.85 -0.64
C GLU A 137 2.74 14.55 -0.93
N GLU A 138 2.82 14.00 -2.14
CA GLU A 138 2.24 12.70 -2.50
C GLU A 138 2.79 11.59 -1.57
N GLY A 139 4.12 11.52 -1.41
CA GLY A 139 4.76 10.55 -0.52
C GLY A 139 4.29 10.70 0.94
N ARG A 140 4.16 11.94 1.44
CA ARG A 140 3.60 12.20 2.79
C ARG A 140 2.16 11.74 2.92
N GLN A 141 1.34 11.87 1.88
CA GLN A 141 -0.05 11.42 1.92
C GLN A 141 -0.16 9.91 2.02
N TYR A 142 0.63 9.17 1.24
CA TYR A 142 0.69 7.71 1.34
C TYR A 142 1.09 7.25 2.76
N LEU A 143 2.09 7.90 3.38
CA LEU A 143 2.53 7.56 4.74
C LEU A 143 1.45 7.72 5.83
N ARG A 144 0.34 8.43 5.57
CA ARG A 144 -0.77 8.58 6.53
C ARG A 144 -1.63 7.33 6.65
N ASN A 145 -1.69 6.50 5.61
CA ASN A 145 -2.54 5.30 5.56
C ASN A 145 -1.94 4.13 6.38
N ALA A 146 -0.64 4.18 6.68
CA ALA A 146 0.07 3.22 7.52
C ALA A 146 -0.11 1.74 7.08
N THR A 147 -0.13 1.50 5.77
CA THR A 147 -0.09 0.15 5.16
C THR A 147 1.23 -0.06 4.43
N LEU A 148 1.63 -1.32 4.23
CA LEU A 148 2.83 -1.66 3.46
C LEU A 148 2.75 -1.12 2.03
N GLN A 149 1.63 -1.35 1.35
CA GLN A 149 1.39 -0.83 -0.01
C GLN A 149 1.51 0.69 -0.08
N SER A 150 1.03 1.41 0.93
CA SER A 150 1.21 2.87 0.97
C SER A 150 2.67 3.26 1.22
N ALA A 151 3.42 2.49 2.02
CA ALA A 151 4.86 2.75 2.22
C ALA A 151 5.68 2.52 0.93
N ILE A 152 5.31 1.52 0.12
CA ILE A 152 5.90 1.27 -1.21
C ILE A 152 5.62 2.44 -2.16
N GLN A 153 4.37 2.88 -2.24
CA GLN A 153 4.02 4.04 -3.07
C GLN A 153 4.71 5.32 -2.60
N ALA A 154 4.83 5.51 -1.28
CA ALA A 154 5.57 6.63 -0.72
C ALA A 154 7.05 6.60 -1.13
N ASN A 155 7.70 5.44 -1.04
CA ASN A 155 9.09 5.27 -1.47
C ASN A 155 9.27 5.73 -2.93
N LYS A 156 8.43 5.23 -3.84
CA LYS A 156 8.44 5.62 -5.25
C LYS A 156 8.25 7.13 -5.46
N SER A 157 7.35 7.77 -4.71
CA SER A 157 7.19 9.23 -4.75
C SER A 157 8.47 9.95 -4.32
N PHE A 158 9.16 9.48 -3.27
CA PHE A 158 10.42 10.09 -2.84
C PHE A 158 11.57 9.83 -3.82
N GLU A 159 11.63 8.67 -4.48
CA GLU A 159 12.58 8.42 -5.57
C GLU A 159 12.37 9.41 -6.72
N ASN A 160 11.12 9.64 -7.14
CA ASN A 160 10.80 10.64 -8.17
C ASN A 160 11.20 12.06 -7.74
N ALA A 161 11.03 12.40 -6.46
CA ALA A 161 11.51 13.67 -5.90
C ALA A 161 13.05 13.77 -5.98
N LEU A 162 13.77 12.70 -5.62
CA LEU A 162 15.23 12.65 -5.66
C LEU A 162 15.78 12.65 -7.08
N ALA A 163 15.06 12.09 -8.06
CA ALA A 163 15.41 12.18 -9.47
C ALA A 163 15.41 13.63 -9.99
N ILE A 164 14.53 14.49 -9.46
CA ILE A 164 14.53 15.93 -9.75
C ILE A 164 15.64 16.64 -8.98
N ARG A 165 15.76 16.36 -7.67
CA ARG A 165 16.75 16.99 -6.79
C ARG A 165 17.32 15.97 -5.79
N PRO A 166 18.52 15.42 -6.07
CA PRO A 166 19.13 14.39 -5.23
C PRO A 166 19.53 14.86 -3.82
N ASP A 167 19.76 16.16 -3.63
CA ASP A 167 20.25 16.73 -2.36
C ASP A 167 19.14 17.21 -1.42
N ARG A 168 17.86 17.02 -1.77
CA ARG A 168 16.74 17.57 -1.00
C ARG A 168 16.60 16.93 0.38
N ASP A 169 16.69 17.77 1.42
CA ASP A 169 16.70 17.33 2.83
C ASP A 169 15.53 16.43 3.23
N GLU A 170 14.34 16.82 2.84
CA GLU A 170 13.15 16.09 3.21
C GLU A 170 12.98 14.76 2.44
N ALA A 171 13.27 14.76 1.13
CA ALA A 171 13.07 13.60 0.27
C ALA A 171 14.01 12.45 0.66
N LEU A 172 15.30 12.73 0.92
CA LEU A 172 16.26 11.70 1.35
C LEU A 172 15.90 11.11 2.73
N LEU A 173 15.39 11.90 3.67
CA LEU A 173 14.96 11.38 4.97
C LEU A 173 13.83 10.36 4.80
N PHE A 174 12.80 10.73 4.04
CA PHE A 174 11.65 9.85 3.86
C PHE A 174 11.95 8.67 2.94
N HIS A 175 12.82 8.85 1.95
CA HIS A 175 13.34 7.77 1.13
C HIS A 175 14.06 6.74 2.00
N ALA A 176 15.03 7.14 2.82
CA ALA A 176 15.76 6.26 3.72
C ALA A 176 14.85 5.47 4.67
N ILE A 177 13.77 6.09 5.19
CA ILE A 177 12.82 5.43 6.09
C ILE A 177 11.93 4.42 5.35
N THR A 178 11.64 4.65 4.07
CA THR A 178 10.72 3.82 3.26
C THR A 178 11.42 2.80 2.38
N ARG A 179 12.75 2.84 2.31
CA ARG A 179 13.61 2.00 1.44
C ARG A 179 13.40 0.49 1.60
N PHE A 180 13.00 0.03 2.79
CA PHE A 180 12.70 -1.39 3.03
C PHE A 180 11.32 -1.83 2.58
N ALA A 181 10.39 -0.90 2.32
CA ALA A 181 9.01 -1.25 2.00
C ALA A 181 8.89 -2.06 0.69
N PRO A 182 9.56 -1.67 -0.42
CA PRO A 182 9.51 -2.46 -1.67
C PRO A 182 10.08 -3.87 -1.51
N LEU A 183 11.11 -4.07 -0.68
CA LEU A 183 11.68 -5.40 -0.42
C LEU A 183 10.69 -6.36 0.21
N LEU A 184 9.69 -5.84 0.93
CA LEU A 184 8.68 -6.61 1.62
C LEU A 184 7.42 -6.83 0.77
N ASP A 185 7.37 -6.34 -0.47
CA ASP A 185 6.19 -6.47 -1.33
C ASP A 185 5.97 -7.94 -1.73
N LEU A 186 4.79 -8.46 -1.39
CA LEU A 186 4.37 -9.84 -1.71
C LEU A 186 3.38 -9.90 -2.88
N GLU A 187 2.97 -8.75 -3.43
CA GLU A 187 1.90 -8.66 -4.43
C GLU A 187 2.42 -8.39 -5.85
N GLN A 188 3.71 -8.10 -6.03
CA GLN A 188 4.27 -7.82 -7.36
C GLN A 188 4.25 -9.05 -8.25
N ASN A 189 3.83 -8.83 -9.49
CA ASN A 189 4.09 -9.78 -10.56
C ASN A 189 5.55 -9.66 -10.97
N TYR A 190 6.25 -10.77 -10.98
CA TYR A 190 7.64 -10.83 -11.40
C TYR A 190 7.84 -12.02 -12.34
N SER A 191 8.92 -11.99 -13.11
CA SER A 191 9.36 -13.15 -13.90
C SER A 191 10.56 -13.77 -13.19
N ALA A 192 10.55 -15.09 -13.00
CA ALA A 192 11.64 -15.78 -12.35
C ALA A 192 12.98 -15.50 -13.05
N GLY A 193 13.94 -14.95 -12.30
CA GLY A 193 15.24 -14.51 -12.79
C GLY A 193 16.11 -13.97 -11.65
N MET A 194 17.41 -13.77 -11.93
CA MET A 194 18.34 -13.09 -11.04
C MET A 194 18.62 -11.69 -11.59
N PRO A 195 18.76 -10.64 -10.76
CA PRO A 195 18.76 -10.65 -9.28
C PRO A 195 17.38 -10.86 -8.66
N ILE A 196 17.36 -11.28 -7.38
CA ILE A 196 16.16 -11.33 -6.54
C ILE A 196 15.97 -9.95 -5.91
N ASP A 197 14.87 -9.29 -6.20
CA ASP A 197 14.63 -7.89 -5.85
C ASP A 197 13.73 -7.72 -4.61
N ASN A 198 13.00 -8.75 -4.19
CA ASN A 198 12.11 -8.71 -3.02
C ASN A 198 11.92 -10.09 -2.36
N VAL A 199 11.26 -10.09 -1.20
CA VAL A 199 10.97 -11.31 -0.44
C VAL A 199 10.05 -12.24 -1.22
N LYS A 200 9.11 -11.73 -2.01
CA LYS A 200 8.21 -12.58 -2.81
C LYS A 200 8.98 -13.47 -3.78
N GLU A 201 9.90 -12.86 -4.53
CA GLU A 201 10.77 -13.51 -5.49
C GLU A 201 11.64 -14.58 -4.83
N LEU A 202 12.21 -14.26 -3.68
CA LEU A 202 12.94 -15.22 -2.86
C LEU A 202 12.05 -16.42 -2.53
N LEU A 203 10.87 -16.18 -1.97
CA LEU A 203 9.95 -17.24 -1.53
C LEU A 203 9.45 -18.09 -2.71
N ASP A 204 9.19 -17.47 -3.86
CA ASP A 204 8.77 -18.19 -5.06
C ASP A 204 9.90 -19.03 -5.68
N VAL A 205 11.15 -18.54 -5.70
CA VAL A 205 12.32 -19.31 -6.17
C VAL A 205 12.45 -20.63 -5.42
N TYR A 206 12.10 -20.64 -4.13
CA TYR A 206 12.15 -21.83 -3.29
C TYR A 206 10.81 -22.58 -3.18
N GLY A 207 9.87 -22.32 -4.10
CA GLY A 207 8.63 -23.08 -4.22
C GLY A 207 7.70 -22.95 -3.00
N ILE A 208 7.82 -21.88 -2.21
CA ILE A 208 6.92 -21.63 -1.08
C ILE A 208 5.56 -21.20 -1.65
N ASP A 209 4.53 -22.00 -1.40
CA ASP A 209 3.17 -21.70 -1.88
C ASP A 209 2.68 -20.34 -1.36
N GLN A 210 1.82 -19.65 -2.12
CA GLN A 210 1.25 -18.35 -1.75
C GLN A 210 0.49 -18.43 -0.42
N GLU A 211 -0.15 -19.57 -0.15
CA GLU A 211 -0.86 -19.85 1.11
C GLU A 211 0.10 -19.92 2.31
N GLY A 212 1.35 -20.34 2.12
CA GLY A 212 2.37 -20.45 3.16
C GLY A 212 3.14 -19.16 3.52
N ARG A 213 2.72 -18.00 3.01
CA ARG A 213 3.40 -16.70 3.16
C ARG A 213 2.76 -15.78 4.19
N ASP A 214 2.05 -16.33 5.17
CA ASP A 214 1.45 -15.55 6.24
C ASP A 214 2.54 -15.05 7.22
N ILE A 215 2.73 -13.73 7.28
CA ILE A 215 3.70 -13.08 8.18
C ILE A 215 3.33 -13.24 9.67
N ASP A 216 2.09 -13.59 9.97
CA ASP A 216 1.61 -13.85 11.33
C ASP A 216 1.61 -15.36 11.66
N ASN A 217 1.85 -16.24 10.68
CA ASN A 217 1.83 -17.69 10.87
C ASN A 217 2.79 -18.45 9.92
N TRP A 218 4.09 -18.42 10.25
CA TRP A 218 5.17 -19.00 9.42
C TRP A 218 5.16 -20.53 9.32
N PHE A 219 4.22 -21.20 10.01
CA PHE A 219 4.11 -22.67 10.06
C PHE A 219 2.76 -23.21 9.56
N ALA A 220 1.85 -22.34 9.11
CA ALA A 220 0.46 -22.71 8.81
C ALA A 220 0.35 -23.89 7.84
N ASP A 221 1.16 -23.88 6.77
CA ASP A 221 0.97 -24.77 5.62
C ASP A 221 2.22 -25.55 5.20
N SER A 222 3.15 -25.78 6.14
CA SER A 222 4.25 -26.73 5.88
C SER A 222 3.67 -28.13 5.60
N LYS A 223 3.89 -28.68 4.40
CA LYS A 223 3.52 -30.07 4.07
C LYS A 223 4.19 -31.01 5.07
N ARG A 224 3.39 -31.82 5.75
CA ARG A 224 3.86 -32.81 6.73
C ARG A 224 3.91 -34.19 6.10
N ASP A 225 4.95 -34.94 6.40
CA ASP A 225 5.02 -36.33 6.00
C ASP A 225 3.99 -37.20 6.76
N THR A 226 3.91 -38.48 6.40
CA THR A 226 3.04 -39.45 7.07
C THR A 226 3.38 -39.68 8.55
N GLN A 227 4.50 -39.15 9.04
CA GLN A 227 4.94 -39.20 10.44
C GLN A 227 4.70 -37.88 11.17
N TRP A 228 3.98 -36.92 10.54
CA TRP A 228 3.72 -35.58 11.07
C TRP A 228 4.97 -34.70 11.24
N ASN A 229 6.11 -35.09 10.66
CA ASN A 229 7.28 -34.22 10.61
C ASN A 229 7.10 -33.16 9.52
N GLN A 230 7.58 -31.95 9.80
CA GLN A 230 7.74 -30.93 8.76
C GLN A 230 8.85 -31.38 7.83
N THR A 231 8.50 -31.74 6.60
CA THR A 231 9.49 -31.94 5.53
C THR A 231 9.75 -30.59 4.89
N LEU A 232 10.93 -30.02 5.13
CA LEU A 232 11.46 -28.97 4.27
C LEU A 232 11.52 -29.55 2.84
N LEU A 233 10.95 -28.84 1.87
CA LEU A 233 11.05 -29.24 0.46
C LEU A 233 12.55 -29.27 0.09
N ASP A 234 12.98 -30.22 -0.73
CA ASP A 234 14.39 -30.32 -1.18
C ASP A 234 14.85 -29.02 -1.88
N ASP A 235 13.91 -28.20 -2.35
CA ASP A 235 14.10 -26.88 -2.97
C ASP A 235 14.04 -25.72 -1.96
N SER A 236 14.16 -25.96 -0.65
CA SER A 236 14.18 -24.89 0.37
C SER A 236 15.52 -24.12 0.34
N PRO A 237 15.55 -22.82 0.67
CA PRO A 237 16.79 -22.05 0.67
C PRO A 237 17.79 -22.64 1.66
N SER A 238 19.03 -22.85 1.22
CA SER A 238 20.10 -23.20 2.14
C SER A 238 20.37 -22.02 3.09
N PRO A 239 20.83 -22.28 4.32
CA PRO A 239 21.24 -21.21 5.24
C PRO A 239 22.26 -20.23 4.63
N ALA A 240 23.11 -20.70 3.72
CA ALA A 240 24.09 -19.88 3.02
C ALA A 240 23.44 -18.93 1.99
N GLU A 241 22.38 -19.36 1.31
CA GLU A 241 21.64 -18.53 0.37
C GLU A 241 20.79 -17.48 1.09
N ILE A 242 20.16 -17.84 2.21
CA ILE A 242 19.47 -16.88 3.09
C ILE A 242 20.46 -15.83 3.61
N GLN A 243 21.63 -16.28 4.06
CA GLN A 243 22.67 -15.38 4.54
C GLN A 243 23.17 -14.45 3.42
N THR A 244 23.34 -14.97 2.21
CA THR A 244 23.73 -14.19 1.02
C THR A 244 22.67 -13.15 0.69
N TYR A 245 21.39 -13.51 0.68
CA TYR A 245 20.28 -12.58 0.46
C TYR A 245 20.24 -11.47 1.52
N ILE A 246 20.35 -11.82 2.80
CA ILE A 246 20.39 -10.83 3.89
C ILE A 246 21.60 -9.89 3.72
N GLN A 247 22.78 -10.43 3.40
CA GLN A 247 24.00 -9.62 3.27
C GLN A 247 24.01 -8.75 2.01
N SER A 248 23.51 -9.25 0.88
CA SER A 248 23.61 -8.56 -0.40
C SER A 248 22.46 -7.60 -0.69
N ILE A 249 21.29 -7.81 -0.07
CA ILE A 249 20.09 -6.99 -0.28
C ILE A 249 19.77 -6.20 0.98
N TRP A 250 19.57 -6.86 2.12
CA TRP A 250 19.13 -6.15 3.33
C TRP A 250 20.23 -5.27 3.93
N ILE A 251 21.45 -5.78 4.06
CA ILE A 251 22.56 -5.00 4.63
C ILE A 251 22.96 -3.86 3.70
N SER A 252 23.00 -4.06 2.37
CA SER A 252 23.30 -2.99 1.43
C SER A 252 22.27 -1.86 1.47
N GLU A 253 20.99 -2.19 1.62
CA GLU A 253 19.93 -1.18 1.76
C GLU A 253 19.99 -0.46 3.12
N ILE A 254 20.40 -1.15 4.20
CA ILE A 254 20.70 -0.52 5.50
C ILE A 254 21.86 0.46 5.34
N ASP A 255 22.96 0.05 4.73
CA ASP A 255 24.14 0.89 4.55
C ASP A 255 23.81 2.11 3.69
N ALA A 256 23.05 1.93 2.60
CA ALA A 256 22.59 3.03 1.76
C ALA A 256 21.67 4.01 2.52
N ALA A 257 20.72 3.51 3.31
CA ALA A 257 19.88 4.34 4.16
C ALA A 257 20.73 5.11 5.20
N LEU A 258 21.72 4.44 5.80
CA LEU A 258 22.62 5.05 6.76
C LEU A 258 23.55 6.08 6.12
N ASP A 259 23.98 5.91 4.88
CA ASP A 259 24.77 6.91 4.14
C ASP A 259 23.93 8.15 3.78
N GLU A 260 22.68 7.94 3.34
CA GLU A 260 21.72 9.03 3.11
C GLU A 260 21.47 9.84 4.40
N LEU A 261 21.38 9.16 5.54
CA LEU A 261 21.25 9.81 6.85
C LEU A 261 22.59 10.40 7.33
N GLY A 262 23.69 9.69 7.14
CA GLY A 262 25.04 9.95 7.68
C GLY A 262 25.75 11.11 6.99
N SER A 263 25.52 11.30 5.69
CA SER A 263 25.88 12.52 4.95
C SER A 263 25.28 13.80 5.57
N ARG A 264 24.26 13.66 6.44
CA ARG A 264 23.51 14.76 7.06
C ARG A 264 23.58 14.83 8.58
N VAL A 265 23.85 13.73 9.27
CA VAL A 265 24.13 13.73 10.72
C VAL A 265 25.27 14.72 11.03
N CYS A 266 26.27 14.86 10.15
CA CYS A 266 27.34 15.83 10.33
C CYS A 266 26.96 17.32 10.17
N ARG A 267 25.78 17.70 9.63
CA ARG A 267 25.40 19.12 9.46
C ARG A 267 24.36 19.59 10.49
N LEU A 268 23.40 18.74 10.85
CA LEU A 268 22.39 19.02 11.89
C LEU A 268 22.89 18.71 13.33
N VAL A 269 23.79 17.73 13.52
CA VAL A 269 24.40 17.45 14.84
C VAL A 269 25.56 18.41 15.14
N ARG A 270 26.29 18.88 14.13
CA ARG A 270 27.43 19.79 14.31
C ARG A 270 27.01 21.22 14.72
N LEU A 271 25.79 21.65 14.37
CA LEU A 271 25.14 22.86 14.93
C LEU A 271 24.63 22.66 16.37
N LYS A 272 24.50 21.41 16.84
CA LYS A 272 23.98 21.03 18.16
C LYS A 272 25.07 20.81 19.22
N LEU A 273 26.34 20.70 18.83
CA LEU A 273 27.47 20.44 19.75
C LEU A 273 28.25 21.69 20.17
N SER A 274 27.94 22.88 19.62
CA SER A 274 28.64 24.14 19.99
C SER A 274 28.12 24.80 21.27
N GLY A 275 27.40 24.04 22.11
CA GLY A 275 27.19 24.26 23.54
C GLY A 275 26.89 25.68 24.01
N SER A 276 25.60 25.98 24.25
CA SER A 276 25.23 26.78 25.43
C SER A 276 23.73 26.72 25.77
N TRP A 277 23.46 26.55 27.08
CA TRP A 277 22.21 26.80 27.85
C TRP A 277 21.13 25.69 27.96
N PRO A 278 20.21 25.78 28.95
CA PRO A 278 20.33 25.37 30.36
C PRO A 278 19.28 24.25 30.70
N PRO A 279 19.25 23.67 31.93
CA PRO A 279 18.61 22.38 32.21
C PRO A 279 17.07 22.38 32.29
N LYS A 280 16.41 23.21 31.47
CA LYS A 280 14.97 23.12 31.16
C LYS A 280 14.68 22.66 29.73
N LEU A 281 15.70 22.40 28.91
CA LEU A 281 15.57 21.92 27.53
C LEU A 281 15.72 20.40 27.36
N LEU A 282 15.89 19.64 28.45
CA LEU A 282 15.75 18.18 28.43
C LEU A 282 14.29 17.74 28.16
N LEU A 283 13.32 18.64 28.34
CA LEU A 283 11.92 18.41 28.03
C LEU A 283 11.53 18.68 26.56
N LEU A 284 12.45 19.20 25.74
CA LEU A 284 12.15 19.53 24.33
C LEU A 284 12.59 18.46 23.33
N MET A 285 13.32 17.42 23.77
CA MET A 285 13.42 16.16 23.01
C MET A 285 12.24 15.21 23.25
N ILE A 286 11.37 15.53 24.21
CA ILE A 286 10.10 14.82 24.45
C ILE A 286 8.90 15.60 23.89
N ASN A 287 9.09 16.82 23.39
CA ASN A 287 8.02 17.64 22.83
C ASN A 287 8.17 17.83 21.31
N VAL A 288 8.28 16.71 20.59
CA VAL A 288 7.67 16.63 19.26
C VAL A 288 6.17 16.54 19.52
N SER A 289 5.52 17.70 19.66
CA SER A 289 4.06 17.86 19.77
C SER A 289 3.40 17.49 18.43
N ASN A 290 3.53 16.23 18.07
CA ASN A 290 2.65 15.43 17.21
C ASN A 290 3.01 13.92 17.29
N TRP A 291 3.69 13.47 18.36
CA TRP A 291 3.96 12.06 18.64
C TRP A 291 2.71 11.19 18.86
N GLY A 292 1.51 11.80 18.95
CA GLY A 292 0.24 11.08 18.81
C GLY A 292 0.04 10.41 17.44
N ARG A 293 0.82 10.80 16.40
CA ARG A 293 0.75 10.23 15.05
C ARG A 293 1.81 9.16 14.74
N PHE A 294 2.84 9.01 15.58
CA PHE A 294 3.92 8.01 15.39
C PHE A 294 3.59 6.61 15.93
N ASN A 295 2.52 6.47 16.72
CA ASN A 295 2.04 5.16 17.20
C ASN A 295 1.53 4.22 16.08
N LYS A 296 1.40 4.70 14.84
CA LYS A 296 1.02 3.88 13.68
C LYS A 296 2.22 3.35 12.89
N ILE A 297 3.35 4.05 12.86
CA ILE A 297 4.56 3.62 12.12
C ILE A 297 5.26 2.46 12.86
N SER A 298 5.14 2.39 14.19
CA SER A 298 5.67 1.31 15.00
C SER A 298 5.00 -0.06 14.79
N LYS A 299 3.91 -0.11 14.03
CA LYS A 299 3.24 -1.35 13.60
C LYS A 299 3.82 -1.93 12.29
N ILE A 300 4.59 -1.14 11.53
CA ILE A 300 5.07 -1.52 10.18
C ILE A 300 6.55 -1.91 10.22
N LEU A 301 7.37 -1.21 11.02
CA LEU A 301 8.73 -1.63 11.31
C LEU A 301 8.78 -2.22 12.73
N PRO A 302 9.23 -3.47 12.90
CA PRO A 302 9.40 -4.03 14.24
C PRO A 302 10.29 -3.09 15.05
N TRP A 303 9.87 -2.72 16.27
CA TRP A 303 10.65 -1.93 17.23
C TRP A 303 12.12 -2.39 17.38
N ARG A 304 12.39 -3.66 17.09
CA ARG A 304 13.72 -4.27 17.08
C ARG A 304 14.64 -3.70 15.99
N LEU A 305 14.13 -3.31 14.82
CA LEU A 305 14.91 -2.69 13.74
C LEU A 305 15.33 -1.26 14.10
N LEU A 306 14.42 -0.48 14.70
CA LEU A 306 14.73 0.85 15.28
C LEU A 306 15.75 0.77 16.44
N LEU A 307 15.68 -0.30 17.25
CA LEU A 307 16.67 -0.60 18.30
C LEU A 307 18.02 -1.08 17.76
N LEU A 308 18.04 -1.77 16.61
CA LEU A 308 19.26 -2.16 15.91
C LEU A 308 19.97 -0.93 15.32
N MET A 309 19.21 -0.02 14.70
CA MET A 309 19.73 1.25 14.19
C MET A 309 20.28 2.16 15.30
N SER A 310 19.65 2.20 16.47
CA SER A 310 20.15 3.00 17.61
C SER A 310 21.40 2.42 18.27
N ARG A 311 21.58 1.09 18.24
CA ARG A 311 22.79 0.43 18.76
C ARG A 311 23.97 0.52 17.80
N TYR A 312 23.73 0.59 16.48
CA TYR A 312 24.80 0.79 15.50
C TYR A 312 25.40 2.21 15.58
N CYS A 313 24.57 3.24 15.78
CA CYS A 313 25.06 4.61 15.99
C CYS A 313 25.81 4.83 17.32
N SER A 314 25.84 3.86 18.25
CA SER A 314 26.59 3.97 19.50
C SER A 314 27.94 3.24 19.47
N TRP A 315 28.33 2.69 18.31
CA TRP A 315 29.57 1.93 18.10
C TRP A 315 30.44 2.47 16.95
N SER A 316 30.17 3.69 16.49
CA SER A 316 31.00 4.47 15.54
C SER A 316 31.27 5.86 16.11
#